data_AF-A0A9W6QY28-F1
#
_entry.id   AF-A0A9W6QY28-F1
#
_cell.length_a   1.000
_cell.length_b   1.000
_cell.length_c   1.000
_cell.angle_alpha   90.00
_cell.angle_beta   90.00
_cell.angle_gamma   90.00
#
_symmetry.space_group_name_H-M   'P 1'
#
loop_
_entity.id
_entity.type
_entity.pdbx_description
1 polymer ?
#
loop_
_entity_poly.entity_id
_entity_poly.type
_entity_poly.pdbx_seq_one_letter_code
_entity_poly.pdbx_strand_id
1 'polypeptide(L)'
;MRTGPPQPSNDAETGVLNNEILLELFKHHVLDDDEVVRTVHTWPDSVGVAVQTDGRLLTIRDDPEFLLIGRAPWVDGLAVLEREDVFASGERETDAIVVTTDARRYHLNDEAVAVELAQRVSVDLDPMAYAQVLVAYHPWSTARRELLLDTGQLRAQFGITDGPPVEPLRQDETAVGVALTFFSATVHNPLLGARWRCDVYQWRVDIPRDGRVTWGRRLAAENLDVPKPPVSVEVRR
;
A
#
# COMPACT_ATOMS: atom_id res chain seq x y z
N MET A 1 -51.96 -2.34 29.61
CA MET A 1 -50.53 -2.51 29.26
C MET A 1 -50.37 -2.04 27.82
N ARG A 2 -49.72 -0.90 27.60
CA ARG A 2 -49.45 -0.35 26.25
C ARG A 2 -48.03 -0.73 25.87
N THR A 3 -47.88 -1.54 24.82
CA THR A 3 -46.60 -1.82 24.16
C THR A 3 -46.23 -0.59 23.33
N GLY A 4 -45.13 0.07 23.68
CA GLY A 4 -44.57 1.17 22.89
C GLY A 4 -44.04 0.66 21.55
N PRO A 5 -43.95 1.53 20.53
CA PRO A 5 -43.38 1.15 19.24
C PRO A 5 -41.90 0.77 19.41
N PRO A 6 -41.40 -0.19 18.61
CA PRO A 6 -39.99 -0.58 18.65
C PRO A 6 -39.12 0.64 18.30
N GLN A 7 -38.14 0.94 19.16
CA GLN A 7 -37.09 1.88 18.81
C GLN A 7 -36.29 1.30 17.64
N PRO A 8 -35.96 2.08 16.60
CA PRO A 8 -34.99 1.65 15.60
C PRO A 8 -33.64 1.40 16.28
N SER A 9 -33.08 0.21 16.08
CA SER A 9 -31.72 -0.15 16.47
C SER A 9 -30.76 0.79 15.77
N ASN A 10 -30.02 1.55 16.55
CA ASN A 10 -29.07 2.55 16.09
C ASN A 10 -27.69 1.90 15.90
N ASP A 11 -27.66 0.75 15.24
CA ASP A 11 -26.43 0.01 14.91
C ASP A 11 -25.93 0.50 13.54
N ALA A 12 -25.61 1.78 13.46
CA ALA A 12 -24.55 2.19 12.56
C ALA A 12 -23.25 1.87 13.29
N GLU A 13 -22.73 0.64 13.10
CA GLU A 13 -21.39 0.26 13.55
C GLU A 13 -20.36 1.16 12.85
N THR A 14 -20.05 2.28 13.49
CA THR A 14 -18.83 3.03 13.24
C THR A 14 -17.65 2.25 13.81
N GLY A 15 -16.72 1.85 12.94
CA GLY A 15 -15.30 2.07 13.19
C GLY A 15 -14.44 0.93 13.73
N VAL A 16 -14.56 -0.31 13.21
CA VAL A 16 -13.43 -1.27 13.21
C VAL A 16 -13.57 -2.18 11.98
N LEU A 17 -12.49 -2.44 11.24
CA LEU A 17 -12.49 -3.46 10.19
C LEU A 17 -12.93 -4.83 10.74
N ASN A 18 -13.84 -5.49 10.02
CA ASN A 18 -14.30 -6.83 10.34
C ASN A 18 -14.38 -7.69 9.06
N ASN A 19 -14.63 -9.00 9.20
CA ASN A 19 -14.63 -9.92 8.05
C ASN A 19 -15.68 -9.56 6.97
N GLU A 20 -16.81 -8.98 7.36
CA GLU A 20 -17.85 -8.56 6.41
C GLU A 20 -17.41 -7.34 5.61
N ILE A 21 -16.84 -6.34 6.28
CA ILE A 21 -16.28 -5.13 5.65
C ILE A 21 -15.12 -5.51 4.74
N LEU A 22 -14.19 -6.36 5.19
CA LEU A 22 -13.07 -6.82 4.34
C LEU A 22 -13.55 -7.49 3.05
N LEU A 23 -14.57 -8.34 3.15
CA LEU A 23 -15.16 -8.99 1.96
C LEU A 23 -15.89 -7.98 1.07
N GLU A 24 -16.57 -6.99 1.65
CA GLU A 24 -17.22 -5.92 0.90
C GLU A 24 -16.20 -5.07 0.11
N LEU A 25 -15.11 -4.67 0.77
CA LEU A 25 -14.02 -3.91 0.17
C LEU A 25 -13.42 -4.64 -1.02
N PHE A 26 -13.14 -5.94 -0.86
CA PHE A 26 -12.65 -6.78 -1.95
C PHE A 26 -13.61 -6.79 -3.14
N LYS A 27 -14.91 -7.01 -2.90
CA LYS A 27 -15.91 -7.07 -3.98
C LYS A 27 -16.08 -5.76 -4.76
N HIS A 28 -15.87 -4.61 -4.10
CA HIS A 28 -16.11 -3.30 -4.73
C HIS A 28 -14.88 -2.70 -5.39
N HIS A 29 -13.68 -3.00 -4.89
CA HIS A 29 -12.46 -2.32 -5.31
C HIS A 29 -11.46 -3.23 -6.02
N VAL A 30 -11.60 -4.57 -5.88
CA VAL A 30 -10.56 -5.51 -6.32
C VAL A 30 -11.08 -6.64 -7.21
N LEU A 31 -12.29 -7.14 -6.94
CA LEU A 31 -12.92 -8.15 -7.78
C LEU A 31 -13.21 -7.57 -9.16
N ASP A 32 -12.74 -8.22 -10.21
CA ASP A 32 -13.06 -7.82 -11.58
C ASP A 32 -14.55 -8.11 -11.87
N ASP A 33 -15.18 -7.34 -12.75
CA ASP A 33 -16.62 -7.43 -13.04
C ASP A 33 -17.10 -8.83 -13.46
N ASP A 34 -16.23 -9.64 -14.07
CA ASP A 34 -16.50 -10.99 -14.55
C ASP A 34 -15.93 -12.12 -13.68
N GLU A 35 -15.20 -11.79 -12.61
CA GLU A 35 -14.55 -12.77 -11.77
C GLU A 35 -15.52 -13.37 -10.74
N VAL A 36 -15.52 -14.70 -10.62
CA VAL A 36 -16.48 -15.42 -9.77
C VAL A 36 -15.82 -15.90 -8.48
N VAL A 37 -16.33 -15.40 -7.36
CA VAL A 37 -16.00 -15.92 -6.03
C VAL A 37 -16.49 -17.37 -5.88
N ARG A 38 -15.57 -18.31 -5.69
CA ARG A 38 -15.85 -19.74 -5.52
C ARG A 38 -15.99 -20.11 -4.05
N THR A 39 -15.08 -19.64 -3.24
CA THR A 39 -15.03 -19.96 -1.81
C THR A 39 -14.61 -18.73 -1.02
N VAL A 40 -15.21 -18.56 0.15
CA VAL A 40 -14.80 -17.58 1.16
C VAL A 40 -14.55 -18.35 2.45
N HIS A 41 -13.41 -18.10 3.07
CA HIS A 41 -13.08 -18.60 4.39
C HIS A 41 -12.80 -17.44 5.33
N THR A 42 -13.41 -17.48 6.51
CA THR A 42 -13.23 -16.49 7.57
C THR A 42 -12.76 -17.21 8.82
N TRP A 43 -11.89 -16.56 9.58
CA TRP A 43 -11.45 -17.08 10.87
C TRP A 43 -12.28 -16.45 12.00
N PRO A 44 -12.81 -17.25 12.95
CA PRO A 44 -13.63 -16.71 14.05
C PRO A 44 -12.85 -15.79 15.00
N ASP A 45 -11.55 -16.08 15.17
CA ASP A 45 -10.70 -15.44 16.17
C ASP A 45 -9.77 -14.37 15.57
N SER A 46 -9.93 -14.02 14.29
CA SER A 46 -9.15 -12.97 13.64
C SER A 46 -9.95 -12.21 12.58
N VAL A 47 -9.56 -10.95 12.37
CA VAL A 47 -10.06 -10.13 11.28
C VAL A 47 -9.27 -10.47 10.02
N GLY A 48 -9.80 -11.39 9.24
CA GLY A 48 -9.20 -11.86 8.00
C GLY A 48 -10.15 -12.72 7.18
N VAL A 49 -10.00 -12.64 5.87
CA VAL A 49 -10.78 -13.41 4.90
C VAL A 49 -9.84 -13.99 3.85
N ALA A 50 -9.90 -15.29 3.61
CA ALA A 50 -9.35 -15.91 2.41
C ALA A 50 -10.44 -16.04 1.35
N VAL A 51 -10.17 -15.56 0.14
CA VAL A 51 -11.09 -15.63 -0.99
C VAL A 51 -10.42 -16.40 -2.11
N GLN A 52 -11.11 -17.44 -2.59
CA GLN A 52 -10.75 -18.14 -3.80
C GLN A 52 -11.74 -17.74 -4.90
N THR A 53 -11.22 -17.21 -5.99
CA THR A 53 -11.98 -16.95 -7.22
C THR A 53 -11.62 -18.00 -8.28
N ASP A 54 -12.11 -17.86 -9.50
CA ASP A 54 -11.65 -18.65 -10.65
C ASP A 54 -10.32 -18.16 -11.25
N GLY A 55 -9.82 -16.99 -10.87
CA GLY A 55 -8.55 -16.44 -11.35
C GLY A 55 -7.45 -16.29 -10.29
N ARG A 56 -7.80 -16.24 -8.99
CA ARG A 56 -6.92 -15.78 -7.92
C ARG A 56 -7.20 -16.51 -6.60
N LEU A 57 -6.16 -16.61 -5.76
CA LEU A 57 -6.28 -16.93 -4.35
C LEU A 57 -5.77 -15.72 -3.56
N LEU A 58 -6.62 -15.13 -2.73
CA LEU A 58 -6.29 -13.93 -1.98
C LEU A 58 -6.50 -14.14 -0.48
N THR A 59 -5.62 -13.53 0.31
CA THR A 59 -5.83 -13.28 1.74
C THR A 59 -6.04 -11.79 1.92
N ILE A 60 -7.06 -11.42 2.70
CA ILE A 60 -7.39 -10.04 3.04
C ILE A 60 -7.35 -9.93 4.57
N ARG A 61 -6.61 -8.97 5.10
CA ARG A 61 -6.45 -8.78 6.55
C ARG A 61 -6.40 -7.31 6.90
N ASP A 62 -6.82 -6.98 8.11
CA ASP A 62 -6.46 -5.69 8.70
C ASP A 62 -5.00 -5.74 9.17
N ASP A 63 -4.17 -4.88 8.60
CA ASP A 63 -2.75 -4.75 8.95
C ASP A 63 -2.35 -3.27 8.96
N PRO A 64 -2.60 -2.54 10.06
CA PRO A 64 -2.25 -1.11 10.19
C PRO A 64 -0.75 -0.84 10.14
N GLU A 65 0.09 -1.87 10.23
CA GLU A 65 1.55 -1.76 10.23
C GLU A 65 2.15 -1.97 8.83
N PHE A 66 1.34 -2.39 7.84
CA PHE A 66 1.79 -2.63 6.48
C PHE A 66 2.35 -1.37 5.81
N LEU A 67 1.70 -0.22 6.03
CA LEU A 67 2.15 1.09 5.56
C LEU A 67 2.01 2.11 6.69
N LEU A 68 2.89 3.11 6.72
CA LEU A 68 2.90 4.19 7.73
C LEU A 68 1.58 4.95 7.79
N ILE A 69 0.81 5.00 6.69
CA ILE A 69 -0.52 5.61 6.66
C ILE A 69 -1.50 4.94 7.61
N GLY A 70 -1.34 3.63 7.89
CA GLY A 70 -2.17 2.87 8.83
C GLY A 70 -2.09 3.38 10.27
N ARG A 71 -1.06 4.16 10.61
CA ARG A 71 -0.89 4.79 11.93
C ARG A 71 -1.43 6.21 12.03
N ALA A 72 -1.99 6.76 10.94
CA ALA A 72 -2.50 8.12 10.95
C ALA A 72 -3.77 8.22 11.85
N PRO A 73 -3.95 9.29 12.65
CA PRO A 73 -5.06 9.36 13.62
C PRO A 73 -6.47 9.33 13.03
N TRP A 74 -6.61 9.59 11.74
CA TRP A 74 -7.87 9.57 11.00
C TRP A 74 -8.13 8.23 10.31
N VAL A 75 -7.20 7.28 10.40
CA VAL A 75 -7.32 5.92 9.87
C VAL A 75 -7.86 5.01 10.96
N ASP A 76 -8.90 4.26 10.60
CA ASP A 76 -9.57 3.28 11.43
C ASP A 76 -9.05 1.86 11.19
N GLY A 77 -8.62 1.58 9.95
CA GLY A 77 -7.99 0.32 9.59
C GLY A 77 -7.32 0.35 8.22
N LEU A 78 -6.44 -0.62 7.98
CA LEU A 78 -5.73 -0.79 6.71
C LEU A 78 -5.95 -2.21 6.20
N ALA A 79 -6.90 -2.35 5.28
CA ALA A 79 -7.18 -3.63 4.65
C ALA A 79 -6.08 -3.92 3.61
N VAL A 80 -5.28 -4.95 3.85
CA VAL A 80 -4.22 -5.42 2.95
C VAL A 80 -4.67 -6.68 2.28
N LEU A 81 -4.62 -6.68 0.96
CA LEU A 81 -4.91 -7.81 0.11
C LEU A 81 -3.60 -8.38 -0.40
N GLU A 82 -3.45 -9.68 -0.29
CA GLU A 82 -2.24 -10.41 -0.66
C GLU A 82 -2.63 -11.56 -1.58
N ARG A 83 -1.99 -11.64 -2.74
CA ARG A 83 -2.22 -12.69 -3.72
C ARG A 83 -1.34 -13.90 -3.43
N GLU A 84 -1.98 -15.00 -3.07
CA GLU A 84 -1.34 -16.24 -2.59
C GLU A 84 -1.03 -17.23 -3.71
N ASP A 85 -1.68 -17.13 -4.87
CA ASP A 85 -1.44 -18.04 -6.01
C ASP A 85 -0.19 -17.69 -6.83
N VAL A 86 0.39 -16.51 -6.61
CA VAL A 86 1.60 -16.03 -7.31
C VAL A 86 2.83 -16.29 -6.45
N PHE A 87 3.39 -17.49 -6.58
CA PHE A 87 4.68 -17.85 -6.01
C PHE A 87 5.81 -17.55 -7.00
N ALA A 88 5.98 -16.29 -7.39
CA ALA A 88 7.27 -15.88 -7.93
C ALA A 88 8.31 -15.95 -6.80
N SER A 89 9.58 -16.15 -7.09
CA SER A 89 10.67 -16.24 -6.10
C SER A 89 10.94 -14.95 -5.28
N GLY A 90 9.93 -14.13 -4.97
CA GLY A 90 10.01 -12.79 -4.40
C GLY A 90 8.79 -12.41 -3.56
N GLU A 91 8.46 -11.12 -3.52
CA GLU A 91 7.30 -10.59 -2.77
C GLU A 91 5.98 -11.01 -3.42
N ARG A 92 4.98 -11.31 -2.59
CA ARG A 92 3.61 -11.53 -3.05
C ARG A 92 3.04 -10.22 -3.59
N GLU A 93 2.16 -10.32 -4.58
CA GLU A 93 1.48 -9.12 -5.08
C GLU A 93 0.50 -8.64 -4.02
N THR A 94 0.55 -7.36 -3.69
CA THR A 94 -0.28 -6.76 -2.64
C THR A 94 -1.07 -5.57 -3.17
N ASP A 95 -2.20 -5.32 -2.51
CA ASP A 95 -3.04 -4.14 -2.66
C ASP A 95 -3.50 -3.69 -1.28
N ALA A 96 -3.92 -2.44 -1.13
CA ALA A 96 -4.32 -1.90 0.16
C ALA A 96 -5.44 -0.87 0.03
N ILE A 97 -6.35 -0.89 1.01
CA ILE A 97 -7.46 0.04 1.14
C ILE A 97 -7.43 0.61 2.55
N VAL A 98 -7.33 1.93 2.65
CA VAL A 98 -7.46 2.65 3.93
C VAL A 98 -8.93 2.86 4.24
N VAL A 99 -9.35 2.51 5.45
CA VAL A 99 -10.66 2.86 6.00
C VAL A 99 -10.47 3.93 7.05
N THR A 100 -11.24 5.02 6.95
CA THR A 100 -11.13 6.17 7.85
C THR A 100 -12.14 6.11 8.99
N THR A 101 -11.91 6.93 10.02
CA THR A 101 -12.83 7.09 11.16
C THR A 101 -14.19 7.68 10.78
N ASP A 102 -14.30 8.34 9.63
CA ASP A 102 -15.57 8.78 9.02
C ASP A 102 -16.12 7.80 7.97
N ALA A 103 -15.67 6.55 7.98
CA ALA A 103 -16.09 5.43 7.14
C ALA A 103 -15.84 5.62 5.62
N ARG A 104 -14.95 6.55 5.23
CA ARG A 104 -14.47 6.64 3.85
C ARG A 104 -13.46 5.53 3.56
N ARG A 105 -13.34 5.20 2.27
CA ARG A 105 -12.52 4.10 1.78
C ARG A 105 -11.62 4.64 0.66
N TYR A 106 -10.32 4.50 0.84
CA TYR A 106 -9.31 4.96 -0.10
C TYR A 106 -8.57 3.74 -0.64
N HIS A 107 -8.91 3.32 -1.86
CA HIS A 107 -8.16 2.29 -2.56
C HIS A 107 -6.83 2.89 -3.02
N LEU A 108 -5.72 2.41 -2.43
CA LEU A 108 -4.43 3.05 -2.58
C LEU A 108 -3.84 2.91 -3.99
N ASN A 109 -4.41 2.05 -4.84
CA ASN A 109 -4.07 1.91 -6.26
C ASN A 109 -4.90 2.82 -7.20
N ASP A 110 -5.75 3.71 -6.67
CA ASP A 110 -6.45 4.73 -7.46
C ASP A 110 -5.66 6.06 -7.52
N GLU A 111 -5.45 6.58 -8.73
CA GLU A 111 -4.76 7.87 -8.95
C GLU A 111 -5.51 9.03 -8.26
N ALA A 112 -6.86 9.01 -8.28
CA ALA A 112 -7.67 10.05 -7.66
C ALA A 112 -7.46 10.07 -6.14
N VAL A 113 -7.31 8.89 -5.52
CA VAL A 113 -7.00 8.74 -4.11
C VAL A 113 -5.59 9.27 -3.80
N ALA A 114 -4.60 9.00 -4.65
CA ALA A 114 -3.25 9.55 -4.47
C ALA A 114 -3.23 11.09 -4.53
N VAL A 115 -4.09 11.70 -5.36
CA VAL A 115 -4.27 13.16 -5.40
C VAL A 115 -4.92 13.68 -4.11
N GLU A 116 -5.99 13.02 -3.65
CA GLU A 116 -6.71 13.41 -2.43
C GLU A 116 -5.81 13.30 -1.18
N LEU A 117 -5.05 12.21 -1.04
CA LEU A 117 -4.13 12.01 0.07
C LEU A 117 -3.00 13.05 0.08
N ALA A 118 -2.52 13.52 -1.09
CA ALA A 118 -1.49 14.55 -1.13
C ALA A 118 -1.94 15.85 -0.46
N GLN A 119 -3.22 16.22 -0.57
CA GLN A 119 -3.75 17.42 0.07
C GLN A 119 -3.71 17.33 1.60
N ARG A 120 -3.74 16.12 2.15
CA ARG A 120 -3.60 15.89 3.59
C ARG A 120 -2.17 16.06 4.11
N VAL A 121 -1.15 16.04 3.25
CA VAL A 121 0.25 16.21 3.66
C VAL A 121 0.49 17.56 4.36
N SER A 122 -0.29 18.58 3.98
CA SER A 122 -0.22 19.91 4.61
C SER A 122 -1.06 20.03 5.89
N VAL A 123 -1.78 18.98 6.29
CA VAL A 123 -2.77 19.01 7.38
C VAL A 123 -2.44 17.96 8.44
N ASP A 124 -2.53 16.68 8.10
CA ASP A 124 -2.50 15.58 9.07
C ASP A 124 -1.99 14.23 8.52
N LEU A 125 -1.42 14.20 7.32
CA LEU A 125 -0.72 13.04 6.78
C LEU A 125 0.79 13.27 6.81
N ASP A 126 1.53 12.33 7.40
CA ASP A 126 2.99 12.33 7.37
C ASP A 126 3.46 12.29 5.89
N PRO A 127 4.32 13.23 5.44
CA PRO A 127 4.91 13.21 4.11
C PRO A 127 5.58 11.87 3.76
N MET A 128 6.17 11.20 4.75
CA MET A 128 6.78 9.88 4.60
C MET A 128 5.73 8.81 4.31
N ALA A 129 4.59 8.85 5.00
CA ALA A 129 3.48 7.94 4.74
C ALA A 129 2.91 8.15 3.33
N TYR A 130 2.74 9.41 2.92
CA TYR A 130 2.31 9.72 1.56
C TYR A 130 3.31 9.21 0.50
N ALA A 131 4.61 9.45 0.71
CA ALA A 131 5.65 8.96 -0.20
C ALA A 131 5.65 7.42 -0.27
N GLN A 132 5.45 6.72 0.85
CA GLN A 132 5.36 5.27 0.88
C GLN A 132 4.16 4.75 0.07
N VAL A 133 2.99 5.39 0.20
CA VAL A 133 1.81 5.10 -0.62
C VAL A 133 2.12 5.28 -2.11
N LEU A 134 2.75 6.40 -2.49
CA LEU A 134 3.07 6.67 -3.90
C LEU A 134 4.12 5.70 -4.48
N VAL A 135 5.03 5.18 -3.65
CA VAL A 135 6.00 4.16 -4.06
C VAL A 135 5.33 2.78 -4.18
N ALA A 136 4.40 2.47 -3.28
CA ALA A 136 3.61 1.24 -3.33
C ALA A 136 2.59 1.25 -4.48
N TYR A 137 2.18 2.43 -4.96
CA TYR A 137 1.25 2.63 -6.08
C TYR A 137 1.71 1.94 -7.36
N HIS A 138 1.20 0.74 -7.59
CA HIS A 138 1.30 0.02 -8.86
C HIS A 138 0.32 -1.15 -8.86
N PRO A 139 -0.49 -1.34 -9.91
CA PRO A 139 -1.35 -2.51 -10.00
C PRO A 139 -0.49 -3.77 -10.06
N TRP A 140 -0.84 -4.77 -9.23
CA TRP A 140 -0.38 -6.17 -9.20
C TRP A 140 1.00 -6.40 -9.82
N SER A 141 2.04 -6.28 -9.00
CA SER A 141 3.42 -6.48 -9.45
C SER A 141 4.24 -7.20 -8.39
N THR A 142 4.95 -8.24 -8.82
CA THR A 142 5.92 -8.99 -8.00
C THR A 142 7.25 -8.26 -7.76
N ALA A 143 7.42 -7.05 -8.34
CA ALA A 143 8.59 -6.23 -8.04
C ALA A 143 8.45 -5.64 -6.64
N ARG A 144 9.48 -5.81 -5.83
CA ARG A 144 9.55 -5.19 -4.51
C ARG A 144 9.85 -3.70 -4.68
N ARG A 145 8.97 -2.85 -4.17
CA ARG A 145 9.15 -1.39 -4.19
C ARG A 145 9.30 -0.89 -2.77
N GLU A 146 10.26 0.00 -2.55
CA GLU A 146 10.56 0.48 -1.22
C GLU A 146 10.99 1.93 -1.22
N LEU A 147 10.43 2.70 -0.31
CA LEU A 147 10.86 4.07 -0.04
C LEU A 147 12.23 4.03 0.64
N LEU A 148 13.18 4.82 0.15
CA LEU A 148 14.50 4.94 0.75
C LEU A 148 14.50 6.12 1.73
N LEU A 149 14.70 5.81 3.00
CA LEU A 149 14.62 6.72 4.13
C LEU A 149 15.95 7.40 4.42
N ASP A 150 17.06 6.74 4.13
CA ASP A 150 18.40 7.25 4.43
C ASP A 150 19.47 6.88 3.39
N THR A 151 20.62 7.58 3.50
CA THR A 151 21.79 7.47 2.62
C THR A 151 22.42 6.07 2.59
N GLY A 152 22.25 5.28 3.65
CA GLY A 152 22.88 3.98 3.84
C GLY A 152 22.01 2.80 3.43
N GLN A 153 20.71 3.01 3.24
CA GLN A 153 19.73 1.93 3.05
C GLN A 153 20.01 1.08 1.81
N LEU A 154 20.48 1.67 0.70
CA LEU A 154 20.90 0.92 -0.49
C LEU A 154 21.96 -0.14 -0.17
N ARG A 155 22.95 0.22 0.64
CA ARG A 155 24.00 -0.71 1.06
C ARG A 155 23.50 -1.71 2.10
N ALA A 156 22.82 -1.21 3.13
CA ALA A 156 22.42 -2.01 4.28
C ALA A 156 21.37 -3.07 3.91
N GLN A 157 20.43 -2.72 3.05
CA GLN A 157 19.27 -3.56 2.73
C GLN A 157 19.41 -4.29 1.40
N PHE A 158 20.00 -3.65 0.40
CA PHE A 158 20.09 -4.20 -0.96
C PHE A 158 21.52 -4.61 -1.35
N GLY A 159 22.52 -4.42 -0.47
CA GLY A 159 23.91 -4.78 -0.75
C GLY A 159 24.58 -3.92 -1.85
N ILE A 160 23.96 -2.79 -2.23
CA ILE A 160 24.44 -1.93 -3.30
C ILE A 160 25.50 -0.98 -2.74
N THR A 161 26.76 -1.14 -3.16
CA THR A 161 27.88 -0.31 -2.70
C THR A 161 28.15 0.91 -3.58
N ASP A 162 27.87 0.79 -4.88
CA ASP A 162 28.15 1.80 -5.92
C ASP A 162 26.87 2.44 -6.47
N GLY A 163 25.88 2.65 -5.59
CA GLY A 163 24.60 3.26 -5.91
C GLY A 163 24.64 4.78 -6.00
N PRO A 164 23.57 5.43 -6.51
CA PRO A 164 23.49 6.88 -6.51
C PRO A 164 23.43 7.42 -5.07
N PRO A 165 23.83 8.69 -4.83
CA PRO A 165 23.64 9.31 -3.53
C PRO A 165 22.14 9.46 -3.26
N VAL A 166 21.65 8.72 -2.27
CA VAL A 166 20.26 8.80 -1.80
C VAL A 166 20.18 9.81 -0.68
N GLU A 167 19.31 10.79 -0.81
CA GLU A 167 19.04 11.77 0.25
C GLU A 167 17.75 11.39 0.99
N PRO A 168 17.65 11.70 2.30
CA PRO A 168 16.38 11.57 3.02
C PRO A 168 15.26 12.36 2.35
N LEU A 169 14.01 11.97 2.61
CA LEU A 169 12.85 12.72 2.14
C LEU A 169 12.97 14.19 2.56
N ARG A 170 12.85 15.07 1.58
CA ARG A 170 12.85 16.51 1.78
C ARG A 170 11.47 17.07 1.47
N GLN A 171 10.98 17.90 2.39
CA GLN A 171 9.80 18.72 2.21
C GLN A 171 10.22 20.19 2.11
N ASP A 172 9.89 20.82 0.99
CA ASP A 172 10.14 22.23 0.74
C ASP A 172 8.84 23.01 0.71
N GLU A 173 8.79 24.14 1.41
CA GLU A 173 7.76 25.14 1.14
C GLU A 173 8.09 25.87 -0.16
N THR A 174 7.09 25.96 -1.04
CA THR A 174 7.17 26.70 -2.30
C THR A 174 6.24 27.91 -2.24
N ALA A 175 6.36 28.82 -3.21
CA ALA A 175 5.45 29.96 -3.31
C ALA A 175 3.96 29.54 -3.39
N VAL A 176 3.69 28.35 -3.95
CA VAL A 176 2.33 27.88 -4.29
C VAL A 176 1.82 26.73 -3.42
N GLY A 177 2.66 26.16 -2.55
CA GLY A 177 2.30 25.00 -1.73
C GLY A 177 3.54 24.25 -1.24
N VAL A 178 3.47 22.93 -1.20
CA VAL A 178 4.54 22.05 -0.71
C VAL A 178 5.15 21.25 -1.87
N ALA A 179 6.45 21.01 -1.83
CA ALA A 179 7.10 20.04 -2.71
C ALA A 179 7.79 18.94 -1.89
N LEU A 180 7.61 17.69 -2.30
CA LEU A 180 8.30 16.54 -1.73
C LEU A 180 9.34 16.03 -2.73
N THR A 181 10.53 15.72 -2.23
CA THR A 181 11.58 15.03 -3.00
C THR A 181 12.07 13.84 -2.18
N PHE A 182 12.08 12.65 -2.78
CA PHE A 182 12.48 11.42 -2.10
C PHE A 182 12.99 10.39 -3.12
N PHE A 183 13.51 9.27 -2.62
CA PHE A 183 14.01 8.19 -3.46
C PHE A 183 13.28 6.88 -3.18
N SER A 184 13.19 6.03 -4.19
CA SER A 184 12.68 4.67 -4.03
C SER A 184 13.57 3.67 -4.75
N ALA A 185 13.61 2.44 -4.24
CA ALA A 185 14.16 1.28 -4.93
C ALA A 185 13.02 0.46 -5.54
N THR A 186 13.24 -0.09 -6.72
CA THR A 186 12.39 -1.12 -7.32
C THR A 186 13.27 -2.31 -7.66
N VAL A 187 13.09 -3.39 -6.91
CA VAL A 187 13.83 -4.63 -7.08
C VAL A 187 12.99 -5.59 -7.90
N HIS A 188 13.50 -5.92 -9.08
CA HIS A 188 12.87 -6.81 -10.04
C HIS A 188 13.26 -8.25 -9.75
N ASN A 189 12.25 -9.10 -9.59
CA ASN A 189 12.43 -10.53 -9.46
C ASN A 189 12.58 -11.16 -10.86
N PRO A 190 13.77 -11.69 -11.20
CA PRO A 190 13.98 -12.36 -12.47
C PRO A 190 13.25 -13.71 -12.48
N LEU A 191 12.27 -13.88 -13.36
CA LEU A 191 11.83 -15.21 -13.75
C LEU A 191 13.02 -15.96 -14.38
N LEU A 192 13.17 -17.26 -14.09
CA LEU A 192 14.10 -18.18 -14.78
C LEU A 192 15.60 -17.91 -14.61
N GLY A 193 16.07 -17.67 -13.38
CA GLY A 193 17.50 -17.75 -13.05
C GLY A 193 18.36 -16.58 -13.52
N ALA A 194 17.76 -15.50 -14.02
CA ALA A 194 18.46 -14.23 -14.22
C ALA A 194 18.84 -13.58 -12.87
N ARG A 195 19.68 -12.54 -12.93
CA ARG A 195 20.13 -11.79 -11.74
C ARG A 195 19.06 -10.83 -11.27
N TRP A 196 18.97 -10.67 -9.96
CA TRP A 196 18.13 -9.64 -9.36
C TRP A 196 18.69 -8.27 -9.69
N ARG A 197 17.79 -7.34 -10.00
CA ARG A 197 18.15 -5.99 -10.40
C ARG A 197 17.37 -4.97 -9.61
N CYS A 198 18.02 -3.87 -9.28
CA CYS A 198 17.41 -2.74 -8.61
C CYS A 198 17.51 -1.49 -9.48
N ASP A 199 16.38 -0.82 -9.67
CA ASP A 199 16.31 0.53 -10.18
C ASP A 199 16.10 1.49 -9.01
N VAL A 200 16.78 2.62 -9.04
CA VAL A 200 16.60 3.69 -8.06
C VAL A 200 15.98 4.88 -8.76
N TYR A 201 14.84 5.34 -8.23
CA TYR A 201 14.11 6.49 -8.74
C TYR A 201 14.23 7.65 -7.77
N GLN A 202 14.42 8.87 -8.30
CA GLN A 202 14.16 10.09 -7.55
C GLN A 202 12.78 10.61 -7.94
N TRP A 203 11.95 10.83 -6.93
CA TRP A 203 10.60 11.36 -7.07
C TRP A 203 10.57 12.84 -6.79
N ARG A 204 9.65 13.53 -7.46
CA ARG A 204 9.22 14.87 -7.11
C ARG A 204 7.70 14.89 -7.10
N VAL A 205 7.13 15.40 -6.02
CA VAL A 205 5.70 15.69 -5.90
C VAL A 205 5.54 17.17 -5.64
N ASP A 206 4.71 17.84 -6.43
CA ASP A 206 4.33 19.23 -6.24
C ASP A 206 2.85 19.27 -5.80
N ILE A 207 2.61 19.78 -4.58
CA ILE A 207 1.32 19.83 -3.88
C ILE A 207 0.92 21.30 -3.72
N PRO A 208 0.27 21.92 -4.71
CA PRO A 208 -0.22 23.29 -4.61
C PRO A 208 -1.40 23.38 -3.61
N ARG A 209 -1.54 24.53 -2.93
CA ARG A 209 -2.60 24.75 -1.92
C ARG A 209 -4.02 24.61 -2.47
N ASP A 210 -4.25 25.10 -3.70
CA ASP A 210 -5.58 25.19 -4.31
C ASP A 210 -5.64 24.49 -5.68
N GLY A 211 -4.70 23.58 -5.96
CA GLY A 211 -4.44 23.12 -7.32
C GLY A 211 -4.33 21.61 -7.47
N ARG A 212 -4.13 21.21 -8.73
CA ARG A 212 -3.89 19.81 -9.08
C ARG A 212 -2.50 19.38 -8.62
N VAL A 213 -2.46 18.31 -7.81
CA VAL A 213 -1.22 17.64 -7.42
C VAL A 213 -0.59 17.03 -8.67
N THR A 214 0.73 17.16 -8.80
CA THR A 214 1.49 16.50 -9.85
C THR A 214 2.68 15.79 -9.26
N TRP A 215 2.98 14.59 -9.74
CA TRP A 215 4.21 13.91 -9.41
C TRP A 215 4.90 13.39 -10.66
N GLY A 216 6.20 13.22 -10.54
CA GLY A 216 7.03 12.60 -11.54
C GLY A 216 8.18 11.87 -10.87
N ARG A 217 8.79 10.96 -11.61
CA ARG A 217 10.01 10.29 -11.18
C ARG A 217 11.01 10.28 -12.31
N ARG A 218 12.28 10.40 -11.96
CA ARG A 218 13.42 10.20 -12.87
C ARG A 218 14.26 9.04 -12.37
N LEU A 219 14.87 8.33 -13.30
CA LEU A 219 15.81 7.27 -12.99
C LEU A 219 17.12 7.89 -12.46
N ALA A 220 17.47 7.55 -11.23
CA ALA A 220 18.74 7.94 -10.61
C ALA A 220 19.84 6.90 -10.88
N ALA A 221 19.45 5.62 -10.93
CA ALA A 221 20.27 4.51 -11.39
C ALA A 221 19.38 3.36 -11.87
N GLU A 222 19.90 2.53 -12.78
CA GLU A 222 19.16 1.43 -13.41
C GLU A 222 19.97 0.15 -13.37
N ASN A 223 19.28 -0.99 -13.31
CA ASN A 223 19.86 -2.33 -13.46
C ASN A 223 21.05 -2.59 -12.50
N LEU A 224 20.98 -2.05 -11.27
CA LEU A 224 22.00 -2.30 -10.26
C LEU A 224 21.91 -3.76 -9.83
N ASP A 225 23.02 -4.48 -9.87
CA ASP A 225 23.10 -5.86 -9.38
C ASP A 225 22.80 -5.87 -7.88
N VAL A 226 21.84 -6.70 -7.47
CA VAL A 226 21.54 -6.95 -6.05
C VAL A 226 21.64 -8.44 -5.73
N PRO A 227 22.06 -8.80 -4.51
CA PRO A 227 22.00 -10.18 -4.06
C PRO A 227 20.57 -10.71 -4.14
N LYS A 228 20.42 -12.00 -4.46
CA LYS A 228 19.13 -12.67 -4.33
C LYS A 228 18.68 -12.55 -2.86
N PRO A 229 17.47 -12.02 -2.58
CA PRO A 229 16.95 -11.97 -1.22
C PRO A 229 16.95 -13.37 -0.60
N PRO A 230 17.22 -13.49 0.71
CA PRO A 230 17.01 -14.75 1.40
C PRO A 230 15.55 -15.18 1.23
N VAL A 231 15.31 -16.48 1.00
CA VAL A 231 13.95 -17.00 0.97
C VAL A 231 13.38 -16.87 2.38
N SER A 232 12.39 -16.00 2.57
CA SER A 232 11.63 -15.92 3.80
C SER A 232 10.90 -17.26 3.98
N VAL A 233 11.46 -18.14 4.81
CA VAL A 233 10.73 -19.31 5.28
C VAL A 233 9.77 -18.78 6.34
N GLU A 234 8.55 -18.46 5.93
CA GLU A 234 7.46 -18.30 6.89
C GLU A 234 7.35 -19.62 7.67
N VAL A 235 7.82 -19.60 8.92
CA VAL A 235 7.52 -20.66 9.88
C VAL A 235 6.02 -20.55 10.11
N ARG A 236 5.25 -21.35 9.36
CA ARG A 236 3.84 -21.62 9.69
C ARG A 236 3.81 -22.07 11.15
N ARG A 237 3.31 -21.22 12.03
CA ARG A 237 2.89 -21.59 13.38
C ARG A 237 1.45 -22.04 13.33
#